data_AF-A0A9X3ES39-F1
#
_entry.id   AF-A0A9X3ES39-F1
#
_cell.length_a   1.000
_cell.length_b   1.000
_cell.length_c   1.000
_cell.angle_alpha   90.00
_cell.angle_beta   90.00
_cell.angle_gamma   90.00
#
_symmetry.space_group_name_H-M   'P 1'
#
loop_
_entity.id
_entity.type
_entity.pdbx_description
1 polymer ?
#
loop_
_entity_poly.entity_id
_entity_poly.type
_entity_poly.pdbx_seq_one_letter_code
_entity_poly.pdbx_strand_id
1 'polypeptide(L)'
;MIGSLYSRIIEDWELADMRNPARKIKRFTIPERERFLTPEERQRVQAVILAGLKIPAGRKGHLKIASVWAIDLLALTGRRRDEILTLTWPMVDWQHSLLNLPDTKTGQLKVPVSARVLALLKHIHDQTGNPSSGYVLRTSSGKRLRSINRTWENIRAAAGIPDVRLHDLRHSFASDAIMSGASLSTVGKLLGHKQERTTKRYAHLADDYVRNALETATDRIVEAVQPTAALPPAPFEPMRDAQWKTIEAMVENTRGRCGGPRIDLRRTVDAVRWVLHTGAKWSEIPAEFGASTTCWRWYERWCSDGTWHQIAAALELSQTEVGRKPERRPPRARSHRDARPIDVTAVETSVPL
;
A
#
# COMPACT_ATOMS: atom_id res chain seq x y z
N MET A 1 24.72 15.36 -13.41
CA MET A 1 25.32 15.47 -14.76
C MET A 1 26.53 16.38 -14.78
N ILE A 2 26.45 17.64 -14.31
CA ILE A 2 27.58 18.60 -14.30
C ILE A 2 28.84 18.05 -13.61
N GLY A 3 28.73 17.49 -12.41
CA GLY A 3 29.91 16.94 -11.72
C GLY A 3 30.58 15.76 -12.45
N SER A 4 29.81 14.91 -13.15
CA SER A 4 30.40 13.81 -13.92
C SER A 4 31.10 14.29 -15.18
N LEU A 5 30.64 15.40 -15.78
CA LEU A 5 31.26 16.02 -16.94
C LEU A 5 32.63 16.59 -16.57
N TYR A 6 32.73 17.38 -15.50
CA TYR A 6 34.00 17.94 -15.05
C TYR A 6 34.98 16.86 -14.58
N SER A 7 34.52 15.81 -13.92
CA SER A 7 35.39 14.67 -13.58
C SER A 7 35.99 14.01 -14.83
N ARG A 8 35.17 13.77 -15.87
CA ARG A 8 35.68 13.23 -17.14
C ARG A 8 36.61 14.18 -17.87
N ILE A 9 36.33 15.49 -17.89
CA ILE A 9 37.23 16.46 -18.53
C ILE A 9 38.59 16.49 -17.83
N ILE A 10 38.60 16.44 -16.50
CA ILE A 10 39.85 16.43 -15.72
C ILE A 10 40.65 15.15 -15.98
N GLU A 11 39.98 13.99 -16.03
CA GLU A 11 40.59 12.68 -16.25
C GLU A 11 41.03 12.49 -17.72
N ASP A 12 40.12 12.69 -18.67
CA ASP A 12 40.33 12.39 -20.10
C ASP A 12 41.24 13.43 -20.79
N TRP A 13 41.28 14.68 -20.30
CA TRP A 13 42.10 15.76 -20.87
C TRP A 13 43.28 16.15 -19.96
N GLU A 14 43.56 15.34 -18.93
CA GLU A 14 44.72 15.47 -18.04
C GLU A 14 44.90 16.87 -17.41
N LEU A 15 43.79 17.58 -17.18
CA LEU A 15 43.81 18.94 -16.63
C LEU A 15 43.98 18.91 -15.11
N ALA A 16 45.18 18.56 -14.64
CA ALA A 16 45.53 18.36 -13.23
C ALA A 16 45.22 19.58 -12.33
N ASP A 17 45.32 20.80 -12.87
CA ASP A 17 45.08 22.04 -12.13
C ASP A 17 43.60 22.41 -12.00
N MET A 18 42.73 21.77 -12.79
CA MET A 18 41.31 22.06 -12.81
C MET A 18 40.60 21.30 -11.68
N ARG A 19 39.86 22.02 -10.84
CA ARG A 19 39.04 21.42 -9.78
C ARG A 19 37.59 21.32 -10.23
N ASN A 20 36.96 20.17 -9.98
CA ASN A 20 35.54 19.99 -10.27
C ASN A 20 34.68 20.96 -9.41
N PRO A 21 34.04 21.97 -10.02
CA PRO A 21 33.31 23.00 -9.28
C PRO A 21 32.04 22.44 -8.62
N ALA A 22 31.52 21.32 -9.12
CA ALA A 22 30.35 20.65 -8.54
C ALA A 22 30.68 19.83 -7.29
N ARG A 23 31.95 19.65 -6.92
CA ARG A 23 32.38 18.84 -5.77
C ARG A 23 31.91 19.41 -4.43
N LYS A 24 31.80 20.73 -4.31
CA LYS A 24 31.30 21.44 -3.11
C LYS A 24 29.80 21.74 -3.15
N ILE A 25 29.14 21.48 -4.27
CA ILE A 25 27.71 21.74 -4.41
C ILE A 25 26.94 20.59 -3.73
N LYS A 26 26.27 20.90 -2.61
CA LYS A 26 25.36 19.97 -1.97
C LYS A 26 24.25 19.62 -2.97
N ARG A 27 24.11 18.33 -3.27
CA ARG A 27 23.04 17.87 -4.16
C ARG A 27 21.70 18.20 -3.53
N PHE A 28 20.78 18.74 -4.33
CA PHE A 28 19.40 18.90 -3.90
C PHE A 28 18.82 17.51 -3.62
N THR A 29 18.50 17.25 -2.36
CA THR A 29 17.83 16.01 -1.96
C THR A 29 16.37 16.14 -2.33
N ILE A 30 15.95 15.45 -3.40
CA ILE A 30 14.53 15.29 -3.70
C ILE A 30 13.98 14.30 -2.67
N PRO A 31 12.94 14.64 -1.90
CA PRO A 31 12.34 13.70 -0.96
C PRO A 31 11.88 12.44 -1.70
N GLU A 32 12.26 11.28 -1.19
CA GLU A 32 11.85 10.00 -1.74
C GLU A 32 10.36 9.82 -1.47
N ARG A 33 9.54 9.98 -2.52
CA ARG A 33 8.08 9.84 -2.43
C ARG A 33 7.65 8.45 -2.85
N GLU A 34 7.09 7.67 -1.93
CA GLU A 34 6.54 6.35 -2.19
C GLU A 34 5.06 6.48 -2.59
N ARG A 35 4.74 6.01 -3.79
CA ARG A 35 3.41 6.14 -4.37
C ARG A 35 3.13 4.95 -5.26
N PHE A 36 2.11 4.19 -4.90
CA PHE A 36 1.62 3.01 -5.62
C PHE A 36 0.12 3.14 -5.80
N LEU A 37 -0.43 2.64 -6.90
CA LEU A 37 -1.86 2.68 -7.16
C LEU A 37 -2.60 1.72 -6.22
N THR A 38 -3.69 2.18 -5.59
CA THR A 38 -4.60 1.29 -4.86
C THR A 38 -5.49 0.48 -5.82
N PRO A 39 -6.14 -0.61 -5.38
CA PRO A 39 -7.12 -1.32 -6.20
C PRO A 39 -8.23 -0.41 -6.76
N GLU A 40 -8.74 0.51 -5.96
CA GLU A 40 -9.81 1.45 -6.34
C GLU A 40 -9.30 2.47 -7.36
N GLU A 41 -8.07 2.95 -7.19
CA GLU A 41 -7.42 3.83 -8.16
C GLU A 41 -7.19 3.14 -9.50
N ARG A 42 -6.77 1.87 -9.49
CA ARG A 42 -6.65 1.06 -10.70
C ARG A 42 -8.00 0.92 -11.42
N GLN A 43 -9.07 0.69 -10.67
CA GLN A 43 -10.43 0.64 -11.25
C GLN A 43 -10.83 1.97 -11.87
N ARG A 44 -10.56 3.10 -11.22
CA ARG A 44 -10.84 4.44 -11.78
C ARG A 44 -10.02 4.71 -13.04
N VAL A 45 -8.72 4.37 -13.04
CA VAL A 45 -7.85 4.49 -14.22
C VAL A 45 -8.41 3.66 -15.38
N GLN A 46 -8.80 2.41 -15.12
CA GLN A 46 -9.38 1.54 -16.13
C GLN A 46 -10.70 2.11 -16.69
N ALA A 47 -11.58 2.63 -15.82
CA ALA A 47 -12.84 3.24 -16.22
C ALA A 47 -12.61 4.46 -17.13
N VAL A 48 -11.65 5.32 -16.78
CA VAL A 48 -11.25 6.49 -17.59
C VAL A 48 -10.68 6.06 -18.93
N ILE A 49 -9.84 5.03 -18.97
CA ILE A 49 -9.28 4.47 -20.21
C ILE A 49 -10.40 3.98 -21.13
N LEU A 50 -11.32 3.17 -20.60
CA LEU A 50 -12.44 2.62 -21.36
C LEU A 50 -13.38 3.72 -21.89
N ALA A 51 -13.65 4.75 -21.08
CA ALA A 51 -14.43 5.90 -21.51
C ALA A 51 -13.71 6.69 -22.62
N GLY A 52 -12.42 6.96 -22.45
CA GLY A 52 -11.62 7.74 -23.39
C GLY A 52 -11.41 7.08 -24.75
N LEU A 53 -11.40 5.74 -24.81
CA LEU A 53 -11.34 4.98 -26.06
C LEU A 53 -12.65 5.05 -26.87
N LYS A 54 -13.80 5.29 -26.21
CA LYS A 54 -15.11 5.44 -26.89
C LYS A 54 -15.32 6.84 -27.47
N ILE A 55 -14.53 7.82 -27.05
CA ILE A 55 -14.65 9.21 -27.51
C ILE A 55 -14.07 9.32 -28.93
N PRO A 56 -14.80 9.94 -29.89
CA PRO A 56 -14.29 10.14 -31.25
C PRO A 56 -13.00 10.95 -31.31
N ALA A 57 -12.14 10.64 -32.29
CA ALA A 57 -10.89 11.37 -32.51
C ALA A 57 -11.14 12.88 -32.67
N GLY A 58 -10.27 13.69 -32.06
CA GLY A 58 -10.38 15.16 -32.08
C GLY A 58 -11.27 15.77 -30.98
N ARG A 59 -12.03 14.96 -30.23
CA ARG A 59 -12.80 15.43 -29.08
C ARG A 59 -11.98 15.42 -27.79
N LYS A 60 -12.32 16.33 -26.86
CA LYS A 60 -11.69 16.39 -25.53
C LYS A 60 -11.89 15.06 -24.80
N GLY A 61 -10.81 14.51 -24.26
CA GLY A 61 -10.83 13.22 -23.55
C GLY A 61 -10.56 12.00 -24.44
N HIS A 62 -10.46 12.16 -25.77
CA HIS A 62 -10.08 11.06 -26.65
C HIS A 62 -8.71 10.49 -26.30
N LEU A 63 -8.63 9.17 -26.16
CA LEU A 63 -7.38 8.45 -25.93
C LEU A 63 -7.00 7.65 -27.18
N LYS A 64 -5.73 7.81 -27.60
CA LYS A 64 -5.17 7.00 -28.68
C LYS A 64 -4.90 5.59 -28.18
N ILE A 65 -5.41 4.60 -28.88
CA ILE A 65 -5.29 3.18 -28.49
C ILE A 65 -3.83 2.74 -28.28
N ALA A 66 -2.91 3.18 -29.14
CA ALA A 66 -1.48 2.88 -28.99
C ALA A 66 -0.87 3.46 -27.71
N SER A 67 -1.38 4.60 -27.20
CA SER A 67 -0.94 5.14 -25.91
C SER A 67 -1.51 4.36 -24.73
N VAL A 68 -2.73 3.84 -24.85
CA VAL A 68 -3.34 2.96 -23.85
C VAL A 68 -2.56 1.65 -23.74
N TRP A 69 -2.29 0.99 -24.88
CA TRP A 69 -1.45 -0.21 -24.92
C TRP A 69 -0.07 0.00 -24.28
N ALA A 70 0.53 1.18 -24.50
CA ALA A 70 1.80 1.52 -23.86
C ALA A 70 1.69 1.61 -22.33
N ILE A 71 0.62 2.21 -21.81
CA ILE A 71 0.36 2.33 -20.37
C ILE A 71 0.09 0.95 -19.77
N ASP A 72 -0.71 0.13 -20.43
CA ASP A 72 -1.01 -1.24 -19.98
C ASP A 72 0.26 -2.09 -19.92
N LEU A 73 1.09 -2.05 -20.97
CA LEU A 73 2.37 -2.75 -20.97
C LEU A 73 3.29 -2.27 -19.84
N LEU A 74 3.34 -0.97 -19.56
CA LEU A 74 4.13 -0.43 -18.44
C LEU A 74 3.62 -0.93 -17.08
N ALA A 75 2.31 -0.89 -16.86
CA ALA A 75 1.69 -1.35 -15.63
C ALA A 75 1.87 -2.87 -15.42
N LEU A 76 1.79 -3.67 -16.48
CA LEU A 76 1.85 -5.13 -16.41
C LEU A 76 3.26 -5.71 -16.38
N THR A 77 4.30 -4.94 -16.74
CA THR A 77 5.69 -5.44 -16.85
C THR A 77 6.69 -4.68 -15.96
N GLY A 78 6.29 -3.53 -15.42
CA GLY A 78 7.17 -2.64 -14.67
C GLY A 78 8.39 -2.14 -15.46
N ARG A 79 8.39 -2.23 -16.80
CA ARG A 79 9.50 -1.77 -17.64
C ARG A 79 9.64 -0.25 -17.63
N ARG A 80 10.81 0.26 -18.02
CA ARG A 80 10.97 1.70 -18.23
C ARG A 80 10.16 2.11 -19.45
N ARG A 81 9.66 3.35 -19.43
CA ARG A 81 8.91 3.96 -20.53
C ARG A 81 9.62 3.74 -21.87
N ASP A 82 10.91 4.07 -21.93
CA ASP A 82 11.63 4.03 -23.21
C ASP A 82 11.86 2.60 -23.69
N GLU A 83 12.09 1.63 -22.78
CA GLU A 83 12.18 0.20 -23.12
C GLU A 83 10.90 -0.29 -23.82
N ILE A 84 9.72 0.07 -23.30
CA ILE A 84 8.42 -0.26 -23.91
C ILE A 84 8.19 0.49 -25.21
N LEU A 85 8.47 1.81 -25.25
CA LEU A 85 8.25 2.61 -26.44
C LEU A 85 9.22 2.29 -27.59
N THR A 86 10.36 1.63 -27.34
CA THR A 86 11.27 1.13 -28.38
C THR A 86 11.04 -0.33 -28.76
N LEU A 87 10.13 -1.04 -28.10
CA LEU A 87 9.93 -2.47 -28.33
C LEU A 87 9.54 -2.75 -29.79
N THR A 88 10.19 -3.73 -30.40
CA THR A 88 9.92 -4.19 -31.77
C THR A 88 9.45 -5.64 -31.78
N TRP A 89 8.73 -6.05 -32.83
CA TRP A 89 8.23 -7.43 -32.95
C TRP A 89 9.31 -8.51 -32.88
N PRO A 90 10.51 -8.33 -33.47
CA PRO A 90 11.61 -9.29 -33.31
C PRO A 90 12.14 -9.43 -31.86
N MET A 91 11.82 -8.48 -30.97
CA MET A 91 12.16 -8.60 -29.54
C MET A 91 11.14 -9.43 -28.77
N VAL A 92 10.00 -9.80 -29.35
CA VAL A 92 8.97 -10.62 -28.70
C VAL A 92 9.21 -12.08 -29.02
N ASP A 93 9.62 -12.85 -28.00
CA ASP A 93 9.76 -14.30 -28.09
C ASP A 93 8.49 -14.98 -27.59
N TRP A 94 7.62 -15.32 -28.55
CA TRP A 94 6.33 -15.96 -28.27
C TRP A 94 6.47 -17.37 -27.71
N GLN A 95 7.51 -18.11 -28.11
CA GLN A 95 7.71 -19.50 -27.72
C GLN A 95 8.14 -19.60 -26.26
N HIS A 96 9.06 -18.73 -25.84
CA HIS A 96 9.61 -18.75 -24.48
C HIS A 96 8.93 -17.77 -23.53
N SER A 97 7.93 -17.01 -24.00
CA SER A 97 7.25 -15.97 -23.21
C SER A 97 8.21 -14.90 -22.68
N LEU A 98 9.10 -14.39 -23.55
CA LEU A 98 10.14 -13.42 -23.18
C LEU A 98 10.08 -12.14 -24.03
N LEU A 99 10.56 -11.03 -23.45
CA LEU A 99 10.99 -9.85 -24.19
C LEU A 99 12.52 -9.77 -24.19
N ASN A 100 13.11 -9.73 -25.38
CA ASN A 100 14.55 -9.63 -25.59
C ASN A 100 14.94 -8.15 -25.78
N LEU A 101 15.19 -7.45 -24.67
CA LEU A 101 15.50 -6.02 -24.68
C LEU A 101 17.02 -5.79 -24.83
N PRO A 102 17.45 -4.81 -25.64
CA PRO A 102 18.86 -4.44 -25.74
C PRO A 102 19.31 -3.71 -24.46
N ASP A 103 20.33 -4.21 -23.75
CA ASP A 103 21.00 -3.50 -22.66
C ASP A 103 22.40 -3.05 -23.08
N THR A 104 22.57 -1.73 -23.16
CA THR A 104 23.83 -1.02 -23.50
C THR A 104 25.03 -1.35 -22.60
N LYS A 105 24.85 -2.05 -21.48
CA LYS A 105 25.93 -2.27 -20.50
C LYS A 105 26.21 -3.74 -20.15
N THR A 106 25.35 -4.70 -20.50
CA THR A 106 25.49 -6.11 -20.06
C THR A 106 25.00 -7.16 -21.07
N GLY A 107 24.56 -6.78 -22.27
CA GLY A 107 24.07 -7.70 -23.30
C GLY A 107 22.55 -7.62 -23.52
N GLN A 108 21.90 -8.69 -23.99
CA GLN A 108 20.43 -8.73 -24.09
C GLN A 108 19.81 -9.07 -22.73
N LEU A 109 18.90 -8.22 -22.23
CA LEU A 109 18.08 -8.53 -21.06
C LEU A 109 16.85 -9.33 -21.49
N LYS A 110 16.78 -10.59 -21.06
CA LYS A 110 15.62 -11.46 -21.25
C LYS A 110 14.61 -11.25 -20.12
N VAL A 111 13.46 -10.67 -20.44
CA VAL A 111 12.42 -10.36 -19.45
C VAL A 111 11.25 -11.35 -19.61
N PRO A 112 10.99 -12.22 -18.63
CA PRO A 112 9.81 -13.08 -18.67
C PRO A 112 8.53 -12.24 -18.58
N VAL A 113 7.53 -12.59 -19.37
CA VAL A 113 6.23 -11.93 -19.40
C VAL A 113 5.10 -12.90 -19.09
N SER A 114 4.05 -12.39 -18.43
CA SER A 114 2.89 -13.19 -18.08
C SER A 114 2.01 -13.51 -19.30
N ALA A 115 1.17 -14.53 -19.18
CA ALA A 115 0.17 -14.86 -20.20
C ALA A 115 -0.74 -13.67 -20.56
N ARG A 116 -1.03 -12.79 -19.58
CA ARG A 116 -1.81 -11.56 -19.81
C ARG A 116 -1.09 -10.58 -20.74
N VAL A 117 0.22 -10.41 -20.56
CA VAL A 117 1.05 -9.55 -21.42
C VAL A 117 1.14 -10.12 -22.82
N LEU A 118 1.31 -11.44 -22.96
CA LEU A 118 1.30 -12.10 -24.28
C LEU A 118 -0.04 -11.94 -24.99
N ALA A 119 -1.17 -12.08 -24.27
CA ALA A 119 -2.49 -11.83 -24.83
C ALA A 119 -2.65 -10.39 -25.32
N LEU A 120 -2.14 -9.41 -24.58
CA LEU A 120 -2.12 -8.01 -25.00
C LEU A 120 -1.22 -7.81 -26.23
N LEU A 121 -0.01 -8.37 -26.23
CA LEU A 121 0.89 -8.29 -27.39
C LEU A 121 0.27 -8.92 -28.64
N LYS A 122 -0.40 -10.08 -28.49
CA LYS A 122 -1.11 -10.74 -29.59
C LYS A 122 -2.25 -9.86 -30.11
N HIS A 123 -3.06 -9.30 -29.21
CA HIS A 123 -4.12 -8.36 -29.59
C HIS A 123 -3.56 -7.15 -30.36
N ILE A 124 -2.44 -6.58 -29.91
CA ILE A 124 -1.75 -5.50 -30.63
C ILE A 124 -1.26 -5.99 -32.00
N HIS A 125 -0.68 -7.19 -32.08
CA HIS A 125 -0.18 -7.79 -33.32
C HIS A 125 -1.30 -7.94 -34.36
N ASP A 126 -2.43 -8.53 -33.94
CA ASP A 126 -3.63 -8.72 -34.76
C ASP A 126 -4.20 -7.38 -35.25
N GLN A 127 -4.38 -6.41 -34.34
CA GLN A 127 -4.90 -5.07 -34.66
C GLN A 127 -3.97 -4.26 -35.56
N THR A 128 -2.70 -4.66 -35.65
CA THR A 128 -1.68 -3.95 -36.41
C THR A 128 -1.28 -4.66 -37.70
N GLY A 129 -2.04 -5.69 -38.11
CA GLY A 129 -1.88 -6.39 -39.39
C GLY A 129 -0.79 -7.45 -39.39
N ASN A 130 -0.54 -8.08 -38.24
CA ASN A 130 0.43 -9.17 -38.05
C ASN A 130 1.84 -8.89 -38.62
N PRO A 131 2.44 -7.73 -38.32
CA PRO A 131 3.76 -7.39 -38.84
C PRO A 131 4.84 -8.35 -38.33
N SER A 132 5.76 -8.76 -39.21
CA SER A 132 6.95 -9.54 -38.83
C SER A 132 8.08 -8.68 -38.24
N SER A 133 8.05 -7.37 -38.47
CA SER A 133 9.09 -6.42 -38.04
C SER A 133 8.52 -5.04 -37.70
N GLY A 134 9.37 -4.15 -37.16
CA GLY A 134 8.98 -2.80 -36.75
C GLY A 134 8.52 -2.71 -35.30
N TYR A 135 8.05 -1.51 -34.90
CA TYR A 135 7.68 -1.22 -33.52
C TYR A 135 6.35 -1.86 -33.13
N VAL A 136 6.29 -2.41 -31.92
CA VAL A 136 5.05 -2.89 -31.28
C VAL A 136 4.09 -1.70 -31.08
N LEU A 137 4.62 -0.58 -30.58
CA LEU A 137 3.85 0.64 -30.34
C LEU A 137 4.20 1.70 -31.38
N ARG A 138 3.30 1.83 -32.36
CA ARG A 138 3.46 2.76 -33.48
C ARG A 138 2.33 3.79 -33.55
N THR A 139 2.66 4.91 -34.18
CA THR A 139 1.69 5.94 -34.60
C THR A 139 0.94 5.47 -35.85
N SER A 140 -0.13 6.19 -36.22
CA SER A 140 -0.88 5.92 -37.45
C SER A 140 -0.02 5.99 -38.72
N SER A 141 1.10 6.73 -38.70
CA SER A 141 2.08 6.79 -39.79
C SER A 141 3.16 5.70 -39.74
N GLY A 142 3.02 4.70 -38.87
CA GLY A 142 3.97 3.60 -38.72
C GLY A 142 5.24 3.93 -37.92
N LYS A 143 5.45 5.21 -37.57
CA LYS A 143 6.61 5.64 -36.77
C LYS A 143 6.46 5.28 -35.30
N ARG A 144 7.58 5.14 -34.57
CA ARG A 144 7.63 4.91 -33.13
C ARG A 144 6.78 5.91 -32.34
N LEU A 145 6.03 5.42 -31.35
CA LEU A 145 5.36 6.26 -30.36
C LEU A 145 6.39 6.93 -29.44
N ARG A 146 6.55 8.26 -29.55
CA ARG A 146 7.62 9.01 -28.83
C ARG A 146 7.27 9.39 -27.39
N SER A 147 6.01 9.70 -27.11
CA SER A 147 5.60 10.18 -25.80
C SER A 147 4.16 9.77 -25.49
N ILE A 148 3.96 9.40 -24.23
CA ILE A 148 2.66 9.09 -23.63
C ILE A 148 2.40 9.97 -22.40
N ASN A 149 3.28 10.93 -22.10
CA ASN A 149 3.20 11.77 -20.90
C ASN A 149 1.87 12.53 -20.85
N ARG A 150 1.51 13.21 -21.94
CA ARG A 150 0.25 13.97 -22.04
C ARG A 150 -0.98 13.07 -21.93
N THR A 151 -0.93 11.87 -22.51
CA THR A 151 -2.02 10.89 -22.39
C THR A 151 -2.19 10.47 -20.93
N TRP A 152 -1.08 10.14 -20.26
CA TRP A 152 -1.11 9.79 -18.84
C TRP A 152 -1.56 10.95 -17.96
N GLU A 153 -1.15 12.18 -18.25
CA GLU A 153 -1.60 13.39 -17.56
C GLU A 153 -3.11 13.57 -17.63
N ASN A 154 -3.71 13.34 -18.80
CA ASN A 154 -5.15 13.39 -18.97
C ASN A 154 -5.86 12.27 -18.19
N ILE A 155 -5.33 11.04 -18.25
CA ILE A 155 -5.91 9.89 -17.56
C ILE A 155 -5.89 10.11 -16.05
N ARG A 156 -4.73 10.49 -15.49
CA ARG A 156 -4.58 10.67 -14.04
C ARG A 156 -5.40 11.84 -13.51
N ALA A 157 -5.55 12.92 -14.29
CA ALA A 157 -6.41 14.04 -13.92
C ALA A 157 -7.89 13.61 -13.89
N ALA A 158 -8.35 12.88 -14.91
CA ALA A 158 -9.72 12.38 -14.96
C ALA A 158 -10.01 11.28 -13.91
N ALA A 159 -9.00 10.50 -13.51
CA ALA A 159 -9.12 9.47 -12.47
C ALA A 159 -9.00 10.01 -11.04
N GLY A 160 -8.76 11.32 -10.86
CA GLY A 160 -8.62 11.96 -9.56
C GLY A 160 -7.30 11.65 -8.84
N ILE A 161 -6.25 11.32 -9.60
CA ILE A 161 -4.91 10.96 -9.08
C ILE A 161 -3.80 11.80 -9.75
N PRO A 162 -3.87 13.15 -9.70
CA PRO A 162 -2.96 14.06 -10.40
C PRO A 162 -1.50 13.95 -9.93
N ASP A 163 -1.26 13.24 -8.85
CA ASP A 163 0.00 13.06 -8.18
C ASP A 163 0.78 11.82 -8.67
N VAL A 164 0.13 10.90 -9.40
CA VAL A 164 0.75 9.66 -9.90
C VAL A 164 1.49 9.91 -11.22
N ARG A 165 2.79 9.62 -11.25
CA ARG A 165 3.66 9.75 -12.43
C ARG A 165 3.74 8.43 -13.19
N LEU A 166 4.17 8.48 -14.45
CA LEU A 166 4.38 7.26 -15.26
C LEU A 166 5.34 6.25 -14.61
N HIS A 167 6.38 6.74 -13.92
CA HIS A 167 7.31 5.86 -13.23
C HIS A 167 6.68 5.16 -12.01
N ASP A 168 5.61 5.73 -11.45
CA ASP A 168 4.90 5.14 -10.32
C ASP A 168 4.13 3.88 -10.74
N LEU A 169 3.88 3.67 -12.04
CA LEU A 169 3.35 2.39 -12.56
C LEU A 169 4.35 1.24 -12.34
N ARG A 170 5.64 1.49 -12.54
CA ARG A 170 6.71 0.53 -12.25
C ARG A 170 6.81 0.25 -10.75
N HIS A 171 6.68 1.30 -9.94
CA HIS A 171 6.64 1.18 -8.50
C HIS A 171 5.43 0.35 -8.04
N SER A 172 4.26 0.57 -8.64
CA SER A 172 3.04 -0.20 -8.35
C SER A 172 3.21 -1.68 -8.70
N PHE A 173 3.78 -1.99 -9.88
CA PHE A 173 4.10 -3.37 -10.26
C PHE A 173 5.02 -4.06 -9.25
N ALA A 174 6.05 -3.36 -8.77
CA ALA A 174 6.99 -3.89 -7.79
C ALA A 174 6.32 -4.17 -6.43
N SER A 175 5.48 -3.22 -5.98
CA SER A 175 4.68 -3.35 -4.77
C SER A 175 3.75 -4.56 -4.86
N ASP A 176 3.00 -4.69 -5.96
CA ASP A 176 2.05 -5.80 -6.17
C ASP A 176 2.78 -7.16 -6.18
N ALA A 177 3.96 -7.23 -6.78
CA ALA A 177 4.76 -8.47 -6.79
C ALA A 177 5.19 -8.89 -5.38
N ILE A 178 5.62 -7.95 -4.54
CA ILE A 178 6.04 -8.23 -3.16
C ILE A 178 4.84 -8.64 -2.30
N MET A 179 3.72 -7.92 -2.45
CA MET A 179 2.47 -8.27 -1.77
C MET A 179 1.88 -9.61 -2.26
N SER A 180 2.34 -10.12 -3.40
CA SER A 180 2.03 -11.48 -3.88
C SER A 180 3.05 -12.53 -3.42
N GLY A 181 3.98 -12.16 -2.53
CA GLY A 181 4.99 -13.05 -1.94
C GLY A 181 6.31 -13.14 -2.69
N ALA A 182 6.55 -12.32 -3.71
CA ALA A 182 7.84 -12.29 -4.38
C ALA A 182 8.92 -11.68 -3.46
N SER A 183 10.08 -12.35 -3.38
CA SER A 183 11.22 -11.81 -2.64
C SER A 183 11.77 -10.52 -3.27
N LEU A 184 12.45 -9.68 -2.48
CA LEU A 184 13.16 -8.50 -2.98
C LEU A 184 14.17 -8.86 -4.08
N SER A 185 14.84 -10.01 -3.97
CA SER A 185 15.77 -10.49 -5.01
C SER A 185 15.04 -10.78 -6.33
N THR A 186 13.90 -11.48 -6.25
CA THR A 186 13.04 -11.78 -7.40
C THR A 186 12.55 -10.49 -8.07
N VAL A 187 12.05 -9.53 -7.28
CA VAL A 187 11.58 -8.25 -7.82
C VAL A 187 12.73 -7.42 -8.40
N GLY A 188 13.92 -7.43 -7.79
CA GLY A 188 15.12 -6.80 -8.35
C GLY A 188 15.47 -7.34 -9.74
N LYS A 189 15.45 -8.68 -9.90
CA LYS A 189 15.67 -9.35 -11.19
C LYS A 189 14.58 -9.01 -12.20
N LEU A 190 13.31 -9.11 -11.81
CA LEU A 190 12.17 -8.72 -12.66
C LEU A 190 12.32 -7.29 -13.14
N LEU A 191 12.68 -6.35 -12.26
CA LEU A 191 12.86 -4.92 -12.56
C LEU A 191 14.14 -4.60 -13.34
N GLY A 192 15.10 -5.53 -13.47
CA GLY A 192 16.41 -5.26 -14.07
C GLY A 192 17.21 -4.23 -13.27
N HIS A 193 17.12 -4.29 -11.93
CA HIS A 193 17.94 -3.47 -11.05
C HIS A 193 19.37 -4.01 -10.99
N LYS A 194 20.35 -3.16 -11.31
CA LYS A 194 21.78 -3.52 -11.19
C LYS A 194 22.29 -3.44 -9.75
N GLN A 195 21.63 -2.66 -8.90
CA GLN A 195 22.00 -2.47 -7.52
C GLN A 195 20.82 -2.83 -6.63
N GLU A 196 21.05 -3.64 -5.61
CA GLU A 196 20.02 -4.01 -4.64
C GLU A 196 19.46 -2.80 -3.88
N ARG A 197 20.25 -1.72 -3.79
CA ARG A 197 19.84 -0.46 -3.13
C ARG A 197 18.53 0.11 -3.69
N THR A 198 18.25 -0.06 -4.99
CA THR A 198 16.99 0.42 -5.59
C THR A 198 15.79 -0.45 -5.23
N THR A 199 16.02 -1.67 -4.74
CA THR A 199 14.96 -2.59 -4.32
C THR A 199 14.72 -2.52 -2.82
N LYS A 200 15.71 -2.12 -2.01
CA LYS A 200 15.56 -1.89 -0.55
C LYS A 200 14.40 -0.97 -0.18
N ARG A 201 14.02 -0.08 -1.09
CA ARG A 201 12.85 0.79 -0.95
C ARG A 201 11.55 0.03 -0.64
N TYR A 202 11.43 -1.22 -1.09
CA TYR A 202 10.23 -2.02 -0.87
C TYR A 202 10.33 -2.98 0.32
N ALA A 203 11.34 -2.85 1.18
CA ALA A 203 11.56 -3.79 2.28
C ALA A 203 10.36 -3.85 3.25
N HIS A 204 9.79 -2.69 3.60
CA HIS A 204 8.62 -2.62 4.49
C HIS A 204 7.41 -3.40 3.94
N LEU A 205 7.18 -3.40 2.63
CA LEU A 205 6.09 -4.18 2.00
C LEU A 205 6.30 -5.69 2.14
N ALA A 206 7.55 -6.14 2.15
CA ALA A 206 7.86 -7.55 2.36
C ALA A 206 7.57 -7.93 3.82
N ASP A 207 7.90 -7.07 4.77
CA ASP A 207 7.59 -7.27 6.19
C ASP A 207 6.06 -7.34 6.42
N ASP A 208 5.28 -6.46 5.78
CA ASP A 208 3.82 -6.47 5.84
C ASP A 208 3.22 -7.75 5.23
N TYR A 209 3.73 -8.21 4.09
CA TYR A 209 3.30 -9.48 3.49
C TYR A 209 3.59 -10.65 4.42
N VAL A 210 4.80 -10.72 4.99
CA VAL A 210 5.18 -11.79 5.92
C VAL A 210 4.27 -11.79 7.14
N ARG A 211 3.98 -10.62 7.71
CA ARG A 211 3.03 -10.48 8.83
C ARG A 211 1.65 -10.99 8.46
N ASN A 212 1.07 -10.53 7.34
CA ASN A 212 -0.26 -10.96 6.92
C ASN A 212 -0.33 -12.47 6.62
N ALA A 213 0.73 -13.04 6.05
CA ALA A 213 0.84 -14.47 5.80
C ALA A 213 0.92 -15.28 7.11
N LEU A 214 1.64 -14.76 8.12
CA LEU A 214 1.71 -15.34 9.46
C LEU A 214 0.34 -15.35 10.15
N GLU A 215 -0.37 -14.21 10.15
CA GLU A 215 -1.72 -14.11 10.72
C GLU A 215 -2.66 -15.11 10.03
N THR A 216 -2.68 -15.14 8.70
CA THR A 216 -3.51 -16.09 7.93
C THR A 216 -3.19 -17.55 8.24
N ALA A 217 -1.91 -17.89 8.38
CA ALA A 217 -1.49 -19.25 8.72
C ALA A 217 -1.93 -19.62 10.14
N THR A 218 -1.81 -18.69 11.08
CA THR A 218 -2.20 -18.86 12.48
C THR A 218 -3.71 -19.04 12.61
N ASP A 219 -4.51 -18.19 11.96
CA ASP A 219 -5.96 -18.29 11.94
C ASP A 219 -6.44 -19.65 11.42
N ARG A 220 -5.84 -20.15 10.33
CA ARG A 220 -6.16 -21.48 9.78
C ARG A 220 -5.86 -22.62 10.75
N ILE A 221 -4.74 -22.53 11.47
CA ILE A 221 -4.38 -23.52 12.49
C ILE A 221 -5.40 -23.47 13.64
N VAL A 222 -5.77 -22.28 14.10
CA VAL A 222 -6.77 -22.10 15.18
C VAL A 222 -8.16 -22.58 14.75
N GLU A 223 -8.60 -22.27 13.54
CA GLU A 223 -9.88 -22.75 12.99
C GLU A 223 -9.94 -24.27 12.89
N ALA A 224 -8.85 -24.92 12.49
CA ALA A 224 -8.77 -26.37 12.39
C ALA A 224 -8.80 -27.10 13.75
N VAL A 225 -8.63 -26.38 14.87
CA VAL A 225 -8.38 -26.95 16.22
C VAL A 225 -9.55 -26.79 17.22
N GLN A 226 -10.77 -26.38 16.85
CA GLN A 226 -11.83 -26.01 17.83
C GLN A 226 -12.22 -27.07 18.91
N PRO A 227 -12.56 -26.67 20.17
CA PRO A 227 -12.20 -25.45 20.90
C PRO A 227 -11.18 -25.81 21.99
N THR A 228 -9.90 -25.58 21.75
CA THR A 228 -9.04 -25.23 22.90
C THR A 228 -9.62 -23.93 23.44
N ALA A 229 -9.99 -23.89 24.73
CA ALA A 229 -10.46 -22.69 25.41
C ALA A 229 -9.69 -21.50 24.87
N ALA A 230 -10.40 -20.56 24.21
CA ALA A 230 -9.78 -19.46 23.49
C ALA A 230 -8.64 -18.93 24.36
N LEU A 231 -7.40 -19.05 23.86
CA LEU A 231 -6.26 -18.49 24.58
C LEU A 231 -6.67 -17.07 24.95
N PRO A 232 -6.49 -16.66 26.22
CA PRO A 232 -6.92 -15.34 26.62
C PRO A 232 -6.32 -14.35 25.62
N PRO A 233 -7.11 -13.38 25.12
CA PRO A 233 -6.60 -12.37 24.20
C PRO A 233 -5.31 -11.82 24.81
N ALA A 234 -4.34 -11.49 23.95
CA ALA A 234 -3.06 -10.94 24.38
C ALA A 234 -3.32 -9.88 25.47
N PRO A 235 -2.54 -9.89 26.57
CA PRO A 235 -2.80 -8.98 27.68
C PRO A 235 -2.88 -7.56 27.13
N PHE A 236 -4.02 -6.92 27.37
CA PHE A 236 -4.29 -5.60 26.82
C PHE A 236 -3.30 -4.60 27.42
N GLU A 237 -2.49 -3.98 26.56
CA GLU A 237 -1.58 -2.91 26.95
C GLU A 237 -2.28 -1.54 26.86
N PRO A 238 -2.45 -0.81 27.99
CA PRO A 238 -2.94 0.57 27.98
C PRO A 238 -2.05 1.48 27.13
N MET A 239 -2.62 2.57 26.60
CA MET A 239 -1.85 3.50 25.78
C MET A 239 -0.63 4.04 26.54
N ARG A 240 0.53 4.04 25.87
CA ARG A 240 1.73 4.75 26.34
C ARG A 240 1.51 6.26 26.24
N ASP A 241 2.26 7.03 27.02
CA ASP A 241 2.14 8.51 27.04
C ASP A 241 2.36 9.14 25.67
N ALA A 242 3.27 8.58 24.86
CA ALA A 242 3.51 9.04 23.49
C ALA A 242 2.28 8.85 22.59
N GLN A 243 1.56 7.74 22.73
CA GLN A 243 0.34 7.45 21.98
C GLN A 243 -0.81 8.37 22.43
N TRP A 244 -0.94 8.59 23.75
CA TRP A 244 -1.92 9.54 24.27
C TRP A 244 -1.68 10.95 23.75
N LYS A 245 -0.43 11.43 23.74
CA LYS A 245 -0.06 12.76 23.26
C LYS A 245 -0.49 13.02 21.80
N THR A 246 -0.53 11.99 20.96
CA THR A 246 -0.96 12.10 19.55
C THR A 246 -2.45 12.41 19.44
N ILE A 247 -3.28 11.86 20.33
CA ILE A 247 -4.75 11.94 20.24
C ILE A 247 -5.37 12.89 21.29
N GLU A 248 -4.62 13.28 22.32
CA GLU A 248 -5.12 14.02 23.48
C GLU A 248 -5.89 15.28 23.07
N ALA A 249 -5.31 16.12 22.22
CA ALA A 249 -5.96 17.35 21.78
C ALA A 249 -7.28 17.07 21.03
N MET A 250 -7.31 16.03 20.18
CA MET A 250 -8.50 15.63 19.44
C MET A 250 -9.59 15.13 20.38
N VAL A 251 -9.23 14.23 21.30
CA VAL A 251 -10.14 13.62 22.27
C VAL A 251 -10.68 14.68 23.24
N GLU A 252 -9.83 15.56 23.75
CA GLU A 252 -10.20 16.60 24.71
C GLU A 252 -11.14 17.65 24.09
N ASN A 253 -10.96 17.97 22.80
CA ASN A 253 -11.84 18.89 22.06
C ASN A 253 -13.27 18.35 21.88
N THR A 254 -13.51 17.06 22.10
CA THR A 254 -14.87 16.49 22.06
C THR A 254 -15.68 16.78 23.33
N ARG A 255 -15.06 17.33 24.38
CA ARG A 255 -15.75 17.70 25.62
C ARG A 255 -16.82 18.76 25.35
N GLY A 256 -18.06 18.45 25.74
CA GLY A 256 -19.15 19.43 25.73
C GLY A 256 -19.10 20.36 26.95
N ARG A 257 -19.84 21.47 26.90
CA ARG A 257 -20.06 22.36 28.05
C ARG A 257 -21.08 21.73 29.02
N CYS A 258 -20.68 20.70 29.77
CA CYS A 258 -21.55 20.07 30.77
C CYS A 258 -20.92 20.12 32.16
N GLY A 259 -21.68 20.55 33.17
CA GLY A 259 -21.25 20.76 34.56
C GLY A 259 -21.15 19.49 35.43
N GLY A 260 -20.89 18.33 34.83
CA GLY A 260 -20.70 17.08 35.57
C GLY A 260 -19.23 16.85 35.99
N PRO A 261 -18.95 15.81 36.81
CA PRO A 261 -17.59 15.42 37.17
C PRO A 261 -16.73 15.14 35.93
N ARG A 262 -15.48 15.61 35.93
CA ARG A 262 -14.54 15.38 34.82
C ARG A 262 -14.16 13.90 34.75
N ILE A 263 -14.50 13.26 33.64
CA ILE A 263 -14.13 11.87 33.34
C ILE A 263 -12.74 11.84 32.72
N ASP A 264 -11.93 10.84 33.08
CA ASP A 264 -10.64 10.57 32.44
C ASP A 264 -10.88 9.96 31.04
N LEU A 265 -10.60 10.76 30.00
CA LEU A 265 -10.81 10.34 28.62
C LEU A 265 -9.74 9.36 28.13
N ARG A 266 -8.53 9.36 28.73
CA ARG A 266 -7.49 8.38 28.39
C ARG A 266 -7.94 6.98 28.78
N ARG A 267 -8.41 6.84 30.02
CA ARG A 267 -9.01 5.59 30.51
C ARG A 267 -10.24 5.19 29.71
N THR A 268 -11.03 6.17 29.28
CA THR A 268 -12.20 5.91 28.44
C THR A 268 -11.79 5.36 27.07
N VAL A 269 -10.76 5.92 26.42
CA VAL A 269 -10.24 5.39 25.15
C VAL A 269 -9.65 4.00 25.36
N ASP A 270 -8.92 3.76 26.45
CA ASP A 270 -8.39 2.43 26.77
C ASP A 270 -9.50 1.40 27.04
N ALA A 271 -10.59 1.76 27.72
CA ALA A 271 -11.78 0.90 27.85
C ALA A 271 -12.36 0.49 26.50
N VAL A 272 -12.49 1.44 25.57
CA VAL A 272 -13.02 1.17 24.23
C VAL A 272 -12.08 0.24 23.47
N ARG A 273 -10.77 0.52 23.49
CA ARG A 273 -9.76 -0.35 22.87
C ARG A 273 -9.81 -1.76 23.47
N TRP A 274 -9.93 -1.89 24.79
CA TRP A 274 -10.04 -3.18 25.48
C TRP A 274 -11.26 -3.99 25.02
N VAL A 275 -12.45 -3.36 24.95
CA VAL A 275 -13.68 -4.03 24.47
C VAL A 275 -13.54 -4.49 23.02
N LEU A 276 -12.94 -3.67 22.15
CA LEU A 276 -12.76 -3.99 20.74
C LEU A 276 -11.71 -5.09 20.54
N HIS A 277 -10.64 -5.06 21.34
CA HIS A 277 -9.55 -6.03 21.31
C HIS A 277 -9.98 -7.41 21.83
N THR A 278 -10.63 -7.45 23.00
CA THR A 278 -11.05 -8.70 23.66
C THR A 278 -12.35 -9.26 23.12
N GLY A 279 -13.24 -8.41 22.60
CA GLY A 279 -14.61 -8.79 22.27
C GLY A 279 -15.51 -9.02 23.48
N ALA A 280 -15.05 -8.69 24.69
CA ALA A 280 -15.81 -8.78 25.92
C ALA A 280 -17.02 -7.82 25.93
N LYS A 281 -17.98 -8.07 26.82
CA LYS A 281 -19.15 -7.21 26.95
C LYS A 281 -18.78 -5.89 27.59
N TRP A 282 -19.51 -4.81 27.26
CA TRP A 282 -19.34 -3.51 27.95
C TRP A 282 -19.48 -3.65 29.48
N SER A 283 -20.33 -4.56 29.97
CA SER A 283 -20.49 -4.82 31.40
C SER A 283 -19.28 -5.48 32.07
N GLU A 284 -18.35 -6.04 31.29
CA GLU A 284 -17.17 -6.75 31.75
C GLU A 284 -15.92 -5.86 31.78
N ILE A 285 -16.05 -4.56 31.43
CA ILE A 285 -14.96 -3.60 31.48
C ILE A 285 -14.36 -3.57 32.91
N PRO A 286 -13.03 -3.71 33.05
CA PRO A 286 -12.34 -3.55 34.31
C PRO A 286 -12.64 -2.20 34.99
N ALA A 287 -12.89 -2.23 36.30
CA ALA A 287 -13.27 -1.05 37.08
C ALA A 287 -12.24 0.09 37.01
N GLU A 288 -10.96 -0.23 36.73
CA GLU A 288 -9.87 0.73 36.54
C GLU A 288 -10.09 1.71 35.38
N PHE A 289 -10.81 1.30 34.33
CA PHE A 289 -11.11 2.15 33.19
C PHE A 289 -12.36 3.02 33.38
N GLY A 290 -13.14 2.76 34.43
CA GLY A 290 -14.34 3.52 34.80
C GLY A 290 -15.66 2.81 34.46
N ALA A 291 -16.77 3.54 34.62
CA ALA A 291 -18.11 2.95 34.49
C ALA A 291 -18.43 2.57 33.03
N SER A 292 -18.82 1.31 32.82
CA SER A 292 -19.19 0.74 31.50
C SER A 292 -20.19 1.58 30.70
N THR A 293 -21.22 2.11 31.37
CA THR A 293 -22.22 2.99 30.74
C THR A 293 -21.65 4.30 30.24
N THR A 294 -20.61 4.81 30.91
CA THR A 294 -19.92 6.05 30.53
C THR A 294 -19.02 5.80 29.32
N CYS A 295 -18.25 4.71 29.33
CA CYS A 295 -17.39 4.32 28.20
C CYS A 295 -18.20 4.08 26.93
N TRP A 296 -19.33 3.35 27.04
CA TRP A 296 -20.22 3.10 25.91
C TRP A 296 -20.80 4.39 25.30
N ARG A 297 -21.22 5.35 26.14
CA ARG A 297 -21.77 6.64 25.67
C ARG A 297 -20.74 7.47 24.91
N TRP A 298 -19.49 7.48 25.39
CA TRP A 298 -18.40 8.17 24.71
C TRP A 298 -18.06 7.50 23.38
N TYR A 299 -17.99 6.17 23.37
CA TYR A 299 -17.78 5.40 22.13
C TYR A 299 -18.88 5.67 21.09
N GLU A 300 -20.15 5.57 21.49
CA GLU A 300 -21.29 5.82 20.59
C GLU A 300 -21.23 7.25 20.01
N ARG A 301 -20.91 8.24 20.84
CA ARG A 301 -20.73 9.62 20.41
C ARG A 301 -19.59 9.76 19.41
N TRP A 302 -18.41 9.23 19.71
CA TRP A 302 -17.24 9.28 18.82
C TRP A 302 -17.44 8.50 17.52
N CYS A 303 -18.25 7.44 17.53
CA CYS A 303 -18.67 6.77 16.30
C CYS A 303 -19.59 7.66 15.47
N SER A 304 -20.54 8.38 16.11
CA SER A 304 -21.52 9.22 15.41
C SER A 304 -20.92 10.45 14.73
N ASP A 305 -19.91 11.06 15.35
CA ASP A 305 -19.24 12.26 14.82
C ASP A 305 -17.95 11.94 14.03
N GLY A 306 -17.61 10.65 13.91
CA GLY A 306 -16.43 10.18 13.18
C GLY A 306 -15.12 10.30 13.95
N THR A 307 -15.10 10.84 15.16
CA THR A 307 -13.88 11.00 15.98
C THR A 307 -13.20 9.65 16.24
N TRP A 308 -13.97 8.57 16.42
CA TRP A 308 -13.42 7.24 16.65
C TRP A 308 -12.57 6.75 15.48
N HIS A 309 -12.99 7.01 14.25
CA HIS A 309 -12.22 6.62 13.06
C HIS A 309 -10.89 7.39 12.97
N GLN A 310 -10.89 8.65 13.42
CA GLN A 310 -9.67 9.47 13.49
C GLN A 310 -8.72 9.01 14.59
N ILE A 311 -9.26 8.67 15.78
CA ILE A 311 -8.48 8.09 16.89
C ILE A 311 -7.85 6.76 16.45
N ALA A 312 -8.64 5.87 15.84
CA ALA A 312 -8.16 4.57 15.38
C ALA A 312 -7.06 4.70 14.32
N ALA A 313 -7.21 5.62 13.36
CA ALA A 313 -6.18 5.90 12.36
C ALA A 313 -4.90 6.49 12.98
N ALA A 314 -5.03 7.39 13.96
CA ALA A 314 -3.89 8.01 14.64
C ALA A 314 -3.11 7.05 15.56
N LEU A 315 -3.78 5.99 16.05
CA LEU A 315 -3.17 4.93 16.86
C LEU A 315 -2.72 3.71 16.05
N GLU A 316 -2.88 3.74 14.71
CA GLU A 316 -2.56 2.61 13.80
C GLU A 316 -3.24 1.29 14.23
N LEU A 317 -4.48 1.36 14.73
CA LEU A 317 -5.22 0.17 15.16
C LEU A 317 -5.51 -0.75 13.97
N SER A 318 -5.45 -2.06 14.20
CA SER A 318 -5.67 -3.08 13.18
C SER A 318 -7.11 -3.08 12.66
N GLN A 319 -7.35 -3.53 11.41
CA GLN A 319 -8.71 -3.54 10.82
C GLN A 319 -9.70 -4.42 11.61
N THR A 320 -9.21 -5.44 12.34
CA THR A 320 -9.98 -6.27 13.26
C THR A 320 -10.51 -5.49 14.47
N GLU A 321 -9.75 -4.51 14.98
CA GLU A 321 -10.16 -3.64 16.09
C GLU A 321 -11.13 -2.52 15.64
N VAL A 322 -11.08 -2.10 14.37
CA VAL A 322 -11.95 -1.04 13.82
C VAL A 322 -13.28 -1.59 13.27
N GLY A 323 -13.28 -2.82 12.75
CA GLY A 323 -14.45 -3.42 12.09
C GLY A 323 -15.42 -4.19 13.00
N ARG A 324 -15.03 -4.51 14.24
CA ARG A 324 -15.85 -5.29 15.17
C ARG A 324 -16.95 -4.42 15.78
N LYS A 325 -18.22 -4.76 15.58
CA LYS A 325 -19.37 -4.10 16.25
C LYS A 325 -19.57 -4.71 17.64
N PRO A 326 -19.36 -3.97 18.73
CA PRO A 326 -19.60 -4.50 20.07
C PRO A 326 -21.12 -4.66 20.33
N GLU A 327 -21.46 -5.44 21.36
CA GLU A 327 -22.84 -5.73 21.77
C GLU A 327 -23.63 -4.44 22.11
N ARG A 328 -24.97 -4.46 21.95
CA ARG A 328 -25.84 -3.29 22.20
C ARG A 328 -25.81 -2.88 23.69
N ARG A 329 -26.07 -1.58 23.90
CA ARG A 329 -26.08 -0.82 25.17
C ARG A 329 -26.01 -1.67 26.46
N PRO A 330 -25.03 -1.44 27.36
CA PRO A 330 -24.93 -2.19 28.61
C PRO A 330 -26.18 -2.01 29.49
N PRO A 331 -26.63 -3.07 30.19
CA PRO A 331 -27.71 -2.96 31.18
C PRO A 331 -27.32 -1.95 32.28
N ARG A 332 -28.31 -1.26 32.86
CA ARG A 332 -28.05 -0.32 33.98
C ARG A 332 -27.37 -1.09 35.12
N ALA A 333 -26.23 -0.59 35.60
CA ALA A 333 -25.51 -1.19 36.72
C ALA A 333 -26.46 -1.38 37.93
N ARG A 334 -26.48 -2.59 38.50
CA ARG A 334 -27.13 -2.84 39.80
C ARG A 334 -26.34 -2.10 40.87
N SER A 335 -27.02 -1.41 41.78
CA SER A 335 -26.37 -0.65 42.85
C SER A 335 -25.49 -1.56 43.70
N HIS A 336 -24.34 -1.04 44.15
CA HIS A 336 -23.26 -1.69 44.92
C HIS A 336 -23.65 -2.43 46.23
N ARG A 337 -24.93 -2.60 46.58
CA ARG A 337 -25.37 -3.17 47.87
C ARG A 337 -25.40 -4.70 47.96
N ASP A 338 -25.32 -5.45 46.85
CA ASP A 338 -25.61 -6.91 46.87
C ASP A 338 -24.45 -7.84 46.45
N ALA A 339 -23.20 -7.37 46.39
CA ALA A 339 -22.08 -8.26 46.08
C ALA A 339 -21.54 -8.92 47.36
N ARG A 340 -21.80 -10.24 47.53
CA ARG A 340 -21.07 -11.06 48.51
C ARG A 340 -19.62 -11.25 48.04
N PRO A 341 -18.62 -11.33 48.94
CA PRO A 341 -17.23 -11.53 48.55
C PRO A 341 -17.04 -12.93 47.94
N ILE A 342 -16.26 -13.02 46.86
CA ILE A 342 -15.76 -14.27 46.33
C ILE A 342 -14.49 -14.60 47.14
N ASP A 343 -14.52 -15.70 47.89
CA ASP A 343 -13.37 -16.25 48.58
C ASP A 343 -12.43 -16.93 47.56
N VAL A 344 -11.16 -16.52 47.56
CA VAL A 344 -10.15 -16.90 46.56
C VAL A 344 -9.27 -18.07 47.02
N THR A 345 -9.67 -18.81 48.05
CA THR A 345 -8.86 -19.90 48.62
C THR A 345 -9.47 -21.29 48.40
N ALA A 346 -9.33 -21.86 47.19
CA ALA A 346 -9.29 -23.32 46.97
C ALA A 346 -9.09 -23.66 45.48
N VAL A 347 -7.84 -23.77 45.03
CA VAL A 347 -7.49 -24.63 43.88
C VAL A 347 -6.15 -25.29 44.18
N GLU A 348 -6.17 -26.34 45.01
CA GLU A 348 -5.14 -27.37 45.03
C GLU A 348 -5.82 -28.75 44.93
N THR A 349 -5.16 -29.64 44.19
CA THR A 349 -5.41 -31.07 44.00
C THR A 349 -6.50 -31.49 43.00
N SER A 350 -6.06 -31.94 41.81
CA SER A 350 -6.16 -33.36 41.40
C SER A 350 -5.83 -33.54 39.92
N VAL A 351 -4.68 -34.14 39.63
CA VAL A 351 -4.37 -34.79 38.34
C VAL A 351 -4.12 -36.27 38.66
N PRO A 352 -4.91 -37.23 38.13
CA PRO A 352 -4.54 -38.63 38.19
C PRO A 352 -3.71 -39.02 36.95
N LEU A 353 -2.77 -39.95 37.19
CA LEU A 353 -1.77 -40.51 36.28
C LEU A 353 -2.34 -41.23 35.05
#